data_AF-A0A380TE10-F1
#
_entry.id   AF-A0A380TE10-F1
#
_cell.length_a   1.000
_cell.length_b   1.000
_cell.length_c   1.000
_cell.angle_alpha   90.00
_cell.angle_beta   90.00
_cell.angle_gamma   90.00
#
_symmetry.space_group_name_H-M   'P 1'
#
loop_
_entity.id
_entity.type
_entity.pdbx_description
1 polymer ?
#
loop_
_entity_poly.entity_id
_entity_poly.type
_entity_poly.pdbx_seq_one_letter_code
_entity_poly.pdbx_strand_id
1 'polypeptide(L)'
;MNPRLASLALLVSLPATGAGMVTVPRAEGYCGSVPDKSAVCFEWRMAFDPDVRFLAYGYEDGIDYWFSRKSGDGRYQTIVAVHPVLRDESRPGRVFWGYPWDITDVALPDSGSDDAMLVSFGHGIVAEGEADPPEGQKRVPAVLFVGRTTQPETTVEVEDFVPLSLHEVRAKAGE
;
A
#
# COMPACT_ATOMS: atom_id res chain seq x y z
N MET A 1 53.70 -2.87 -33.30
CA MET A 1 53.34 -2.13 -32.06
C MET A 1 51.85 -1.89 -32.08
N ASN A 2 51.08 -2.57 -31.24
CA ASN A 2 49.62 -2.45 -31.14
C ASN A 2 49.26 -2.00 -29.72
N PRO A 3 48.63 -0.83 -29.51
CA PRO A 3 48.06 -0.50 -28.21
C PRO A 3 46.66 -1.12 -28.12
N ARG A 4 46.47 -2.02 -27.16
CA ARG A 4 45.14 -2.50 -26.76
C ARG A 4 44.48 -1.42 -25.91
N LEU A 5 43.44 -0.78 -26.43
CA LEU A 5 42.50 -0.01 -25.62
C LEU A 5 41.72 -0.97 -24.72
N ALA A 6 41.93 -0.84 -23.41
CA ALA A 6 41.06 -1.43 -22.41
C ALA A 6 39.89 -0.48 -22.17
N SER A 7 38.71 -0.82 -22.69
CA SER A 7 37.47 -0.13 -22.36
C SER A 7 37.08 -0.49 -20.93
N LEU A 8 37.23 0.48 -20.03
CA LEU A 8 36.72 0.43 -18.67
C LEU A 8 35.20 0.58 -18.73
N ALA A 9 34.46 -0.52 -18.59
CA ALA A 9 33.01 -0.48 -18.47
C ALA A 9 32.66 0.09 -17.10
N LEU A 10 32.21 1.34 -17.08
CA LEU A 10 31.66 1.99 -15.89
C LEU A 10 30.29 1.36 -15.61
N LEU A 11 30.23 0.42 -14.65
CA LEU A 11 28.97 -0.08 -14.11
C LEU A 11 28.33 1.05 -13.30
N VAL A 12 27.45 1.81 -13.95
CA VAL A 12 26.53 2.72 -13.27
C VAL A 12 25.52 1.82 -12.57
N SER A 13 25.66 1.63 -11.26
CA SER A 13 24.60 1.03 -10.46
C SER A 13 23.41 1.98 -10.49
N LEU A 14 22.36 1.63 -11.23
CA LEU A 14 21.07 2.27 -11.06
C LEU A 14 20.66 2.05 -9.59
N PRO A 15 20.24 3.10 -8.86
CA PRO A 15 19.65 2.89 -7.55
C PRO A 15 18.47 1.94 -7.72
N ALA A 16 18.33 0.96 -6.81
CA ALA A 16 17.15 0.13 -6.72
C ALA A 16 15.97 1.00 -6.24
N THR A 17 15.48 1.87 -7.11
CA THR A 17 14.25 2.64 -6.92
C THR A 17 13.10 1.80 -7.43
N GLY A 18 12.81 0.70 -6.74
CA GLY A 18 11.59 -0.06 -6.95
C GLY A 18 10.50 0.53 -6.08
N ALA A 19 10.05 1.75 -6.37
CA ALA A 19 8.84 2.25 -5.73
C ALA A 19 7.68 1.33 -6.17
N GLY A 20 7.18 0.50 -5.27
CA GLY A 20 6.05 -0.41 -5.52
C GLY A 20 4.74 0.33 -5.77
N MET A 21 4.71 1.61 -5.40
CA MET A 21 3.58 2.52 -5.56
C MET A 21 4.00 3.87 -6.15
N VAL A 22 3.09 4.46 -6.94
CA VAL A 22 3.22 5.80 -7.51
C VAL A 22 2.02 6.63 -7.09
N THR A 23 2.25 7.75 -6.39
CA THR A 23 1.18 8.68 -6.00
C THR A 23 0.44 9.22 -7.22
N VAL A 24 -0.89 9.20 -7.19
CA VAL A 24 -1.75 9.83 -8.20
C VAL A 24 -2.11 11.24 -7.69
N PRO A 25 -1.95 12.30 -8.50
CA PRO A 25 -2.32 13.66 -8.08
C PRO A 25 -3.79 13.74 -7.66
N ARG A 26 -4.09 14.51 -6.60
CA ARG A 26 -5.46 14.63 -6.06
C ARG A 26 -6.50 15.12 -7.08
N ALA A 27 -6.08 15.91 -8.07
CA ALA A 27 -6.97 16.40 -9.14
C ALA A 27 -7.29 15.34 -10.21
N GLU A 28 -6.64 14.17 -10.14
CA GLU A 28 -6.77 13.07 -11.07
C GLU A 28 -7.38 11.83 -10.39
N GLY A 29 -7.68 10.81 -11.18
CA GLY A 29 -8.12 9.51 -10.67
C GLY A 29 -9.43 9.56 -9.86
N TYR A 30 -9.49 8.75 -8.81
CA TYR A 30 -10.60 8.66 -7.87
C TYR A 30 -10.75 9.95 -7.07
N CYS A 31 -9.65 10.53 -6.60
CA CYS A 31 -9.69 11.76 -5.80
C CYS A 31 -10.18 12.98 -6.60
N GLY A 32 -9.99 12.98 -7.92
CA GLY A 32 -10.57 13.98 -8.81
C GLY A 32 -12.10 13.93 -8.85
N SER A 33 -12.70 12.74 -8.77
CA SER A 33 -14.14 12.52 -8.94
C SER A 33 -14.96 12.56 -7.64
N VAL A 34 -14.34 12.45 -6.47
CA VAL A 34 -15.08 12.57 -5.20
C VAL A 34 -15.69 13.96 -5.03
N PRO A 35 -17.00 14.06 -4.73
CA PRO A 35 -17.72 15.33 -4.67
C PRO A 35 -17.35 16.16 -3.45
N ASP A 36 -17.10 15.50 -2.31
CA ASP A 36 -16.69 16.17 -1.08
C ASP A 36 -15.18 16.43 -1.08
N LYS A 37 -14.81 17.71 -1.18
CA LYS A 37 -13.41 18.13 -1.17
C LYS A 37 -12.87 18.39 0.24
N SER A 38 -13.73 18.36 1.27
CA SER A 38 -13.34 18.45 2.68
C SER A 38 -12.78 17.14 3.21
N ALA A 39 -13.17 16.01 2.61
CA ALA A 39 -12.61 14.70 2.91
C ALA A 39 -11.14 14.58 2.48
N VAL A 40 -10.36 13.89 3.30
CA VAL A 40 -9.03 13.41 2.94
C VAL A 40 -9.18 12.38 1.82
N CYS A 41 -8.30 12.46 0.81
CA CYS A 41 -8.28 11.50 -0.29
C CYS A 41 -6.85 11.36 -0.82
N PHE A 42 -6.35 10.13 -0.80
CA PHE A 42 -5.08 9.74 -1.39
C PHE A 42 -5.30 8.53 -2.30
N GLU A 43 -4.57 8.52 -3.42
CA GLU A 43 -4.57 7.43 -4.37
C GLU A 43 -3.13 7.11 -4.75
N TRP A 44 -2.80 5.83 -4.75
CA TRP A 44 -1.55 5.31 -5.29
C TRP A 44 -1.86 4.29 -6.38
N ARG A 45 -1.04 4.27 -7.42
CA ARG A 45 -1.03 3.25 -8.47
C ARG A 45 0.08 2.25 -8.18
N MET A 46 -0.22 0.96 -8.24
CA MET A 46 0.80 -0.08 -8.08
C MET A 46 1.72 -0.10 -9.30
N ALA A 47 3.02 -0.22 -9.07
CA ALA A 47 4.01 -0.27 -10.16
C ALA A 47 3.92 -1.58 -10.96
N PHE A 48 3.64 -2.70 -10.28
CA PHE A 48 3.52 -4.02 -10.92
C PHE A 48 2.21 -4.23 -11.68
N ASP A 49 1.14 -3.51 -11.32
CA ASP A 49 -0.15 -3.54 -12.02
C ASP A 49 -0.73 -2.11 -12.09
N PRO A 50 -0.53 -1.41 -13.23
CA PRO A 50 -0.99 -0.04 -13.42
C PRO A 50 -2.50 0.17 -13.38
N ASP A 51 -3.30 -0.89 -13.30
CA ASP A 51 -4.76 -0.82 -13.13
C ASP A 51 -5.17 -1.01 -11.66
N VAL A 52 -4.27 -1.45 -10.78
CA VAL A 52 -4.52 -1.55 -9.33
C VAL A 52 -4.23 -0.23 -8.64
N ARG A 53 -5.11 0.13 -7.70
CA ARG A 53 -5.04 1.33 -6.88
C ARG A 53 -5.09 0.99 -5.41
N PHE A 54 -4.27 1.63 -4.61
CA PHE A 54 -4.50 1.74 -3.17
C PHE A 54 -5.17 3.09 -2.92
N LEU A 55 -6.28 3.08 -2.19
CA LEU A 55 -7.10 4.24 -1.92
C LEU A 55 -7.23 4.44 -0.42
N ALA A 56 -7.13 5.69 0.01
CA ALA A 56 -7.46 6.13 1.35
C ALA A 56 -8.41 7.33 1.25
N TYR A 57 -9.60 7.22 1.83
CA TYR A 57 -10.63 8.25 1.74
C TYR A 57 -11.46 8.33 3.02
N GLY A 58 -11.74 9.54 3.49
CA GLY A 58 -12.56 9.76 4.67
C GLY A 58 -12.23 11.07 5.38
N TYR A 59 -12.50 11.15 6.67
CA TYR A 59 -12.19 12.31 7.51
C TYR A 59 -11.09 11.98 8.52
N GLU A 60 -10.60 12.99 9.23
CA GLU A 60 -9.49 12.86 10.18
C GLU A 60 -9.65 11.69 11.17
N ASP A 61 -10.88 11.50 11.67
CA ASP A 61 -11.21 10.48 12.67
C ASP A 61 -11.72 9.16 12.06
N GLY A 62 -11.73 9.04 10.73
CA GLY A 62 -12.30 7.89 10.03
C GLY A 62 -11.91 7.88 8.57
N ILE A 63 -10.81 7.21 8.25
CA ILE A 63 -10.31 7.00 6.89
C ILE A 63 -10.45 5.53 6.55
N ASP A 64 -11.11 5.25 5.44
CA ASP A 64 -11.25 3.92 4.89
C ASP A 64 -10.10 3.64 3.92
N TYR A 65 -9.61 2.40 3.92
CA TYR A 65 -8.49 1.97 3.08
C TYR A 65 -8.83 0.72 2.31
N TRP A 66 -8.57 0.73 1.01
CA TRP A 66 -8.86 -0.42 0.17
C TRP A 66 -8.01 -0.45 -1.11
N PHE A 67 -7.84 -1.66 -1.63
CA PHE A 67 -7.35 -1.86 -2.99
C PHE A 67 -8.52 -1.89 -3.97
N SER A 68 -8.34 -1.28 -5.13
CA SER A 68 -9.31 -1.25 -6.23
C SER A 68 -8.67 -1.58 -7.56
N ARG A 69 -9.47 -2.10 -8.50
CA ARG A 69 -9.12 -2.17 -9.92
C ARG A 69 -9.82 -1.04 -10.67
N LYS A 70 -9.06 -0.25 -11.43
CA LYS A 70 -9.58 0.73 -12.38
C LYS A 70 -9.89 0.03 -13.70
N SER A 71 -11.15 0.09 -14.11
CA SER A 71 -11.61 -0.41 -15.41
C SER A 71 -11.21 0.56 -16.54
N GLY A 72 -11.17 0.06 -17.78
CA GLY A 72 -10.83 0.89 -18.95
C GLY A 72 -11.81 2.05 -19.22
N ASP A 73 -13.03 1.97 -18.66
CA ASP A 73 -14.04 3.05 -18.69
C ASP A 73 -13.89 4.07 -17.54
N GLY A 74 -12.85 3.93 -16.72
CA GLY A 74 -12.55 4.81 -15.59
C GLY A 74 -13.25 4.46 -14.27
N ARG A 75 -14.10 3.43 -14.23
CA ARG A 75 -14.75 2.99 -12.98
C ARG A 75 -13.79 2.24 -12.07
N TYR A 76 -14.02 2.34 -10.77
CA TYR A 76 -13.23 1.67 -9.74
C TYR A 76 -14.05 0.54 -9.14
N GLN A 77 -13.48 -0.66 -9.07
CA GLN A 77 -14.06 -1.82 -8.41
C GLN A 77 -13.20 -2.20 -7.22
N THR A 78 -13.75 -2.16 -6.02
CA THR A 78 -13.04 -2.58 -4.81
C THR A 78 -12.68 -4.06 -4.89
N ILE A 79 -11.43 -4.36 -4.55
CA ILE A 79 -10.87 -5.71 -4.51
C ILE A 79 -10.92 -6.25 -3.08
N VAL A 80 -10.41 -5.46 -2.11
CA VAL A 80 -10.33 -5.83 -0.70
C VAL A 80 -10.12 -4.57 0.15
N ALA A 81 -10.85 -4.45 1.27
CA ALA A 81 -10.60 -3.45 2.31
C ALA A 81 -9.46 -3.93 3.23
N VAL A 82 -8.65 -3.01 3.75
CA VAL A 82 -7.45 -3.35 4.54
C VAL A 82 -7.25 -2.40 5.72
N HIS A 83 -6.54 -2.86 6.73
CA HIS A 83 -5.93 -1.98 7.73
C HIS A 83 -4.50 -1.62 7.30
N PRO A 84 -4.19 -0.35 7.09
CA PRO A 84 -2.83 0.04 6.77
C PRO A 84 -1.98 0.04 8.04
N VAL A 85 -0.85 -0.65 8.00
CA VAL A 85 0.13 -0.61 9.08
C VAL A 85 1.48 -0.24 8.53
N LEU A 86 2.29 0.47 9.30
CA LEU A 86 3.45 1.19 8.83
C LEU A 86 4.72 0.73 9.53
N ARG A 87 5.74 0.42 8.75
CA ARG A 87 7.13 0.28 9.20
C ARG A 87 7.86 1.60 8.99
N ASP A 88 8.33 2.20 10.07
CA ASP A 88 9.20 3.38 10.06
C ASP A 88 10.64 2.96 10.38
N GLU A 89 11.55 3.09 9.40
CA GLU A 89 12.96 2.70 9.55
C GLU A 89 13.69 3.48 10.66
N SER A 90 13.22 4.68 11.00
CA SER A 90 13.79 5.47 12.10
C SER A 90 13.37 4.96 13.49
N ARG A 91 12.43 3.99 13.55
CA ARG A 91 11.85 3.43 14.78
C ARG A 91 11.74 1.90 14.68
N PRO A 92 12.88 1.18 14.66
CA PRO A 92 12.88 -0.26 14.44
C PRO A 92 12.16 -1.04 15.55
N GLY A 93 11.58 -2.18 15.18
CA GLY A 93 10.90 -3.09 16.10
C GLY A 93 9.49 -2.67 16.52
N ARG A 94 8.94 -1.62 15.92
CA ARG A 94 7.55 -1.16 16.14
C ARG A 94 6.80 -1.09 14.81
N VAL A 95 5.49 -1.34 14.87
CA VAL A 95 4.56 -1.16 13.76
C VAL A 95 3.55 -0.10 14.18
N PHE A 96 3.29 0.85 13.30
CA PHE A 96 2.42 2.00 13.55
C PHE A 96 1.14 1.90 12.71
N TRP A 97 0.11 2.64 13.09
CA TRP A 97 -1.00 2.88 12.18
C TRP A 97 -0.54 3.63 10.93
N GLY A 98 -0.94 3.16 9.76
CA GLY A 98 -0.53 3.73 8.47
C GLY A 98 -1.44 4.86 8.02
N TYR A 99 -1.27 6.06 8.58
CA TYR A 99 -1.93 7.25 8.04
C TYR A 99 -1.50 7.51 6.59
N PRO A 100 -2.40 8.00 5.72
CA PRO A 100 -2.10 8.09 4.30
C PRO A 100 -1.02 9.12 3.99
N TRP A 101 -0.85 10.15 4.83
CA TRP A 101 0.25 11.12 4.71
C TRP A 101 1.59 10.60 5.23
N ASP A 102 1.61 9.48 5.96
CA ASP A 102 2.82 8.83 6.44
C ASP A 102 3.33 7.74 5.48
N ILE A 103 2.45 7.21 4.62
CA ILE A 103 2.76 6.11 3.67
C ILE A 103 3.51 6.65 2.45
N THR A 104 4.67 6.05 2.17
CA THR A 104 5.43 6.31 0.94
C THR A 104 5.33 5.16 -0.05
N ASP A 105 5.28 3.92 0.43
CA ASP A 105 5.28 2.73 -0.42
C ASP A 105 4.74 1.49 0.30
N VAL A 106 4.46 0.42 -0.44
CA VAL A 106 4.11 -0.90 0.10
C VAL A 106 5.38 -1.66 0.49
N ALA A 107 5.33 -2.40 1.59
CA ALA A 107 6.45 -3.26 1.96
C ALA A 107 6.45 -4.53 1.11
N LEU A 108 7.49 -4.68 0.29
CA LEU A 108 7.71 -5.88 -0.52
C LEU A 108 8.46 -6.96 0.27
N PRO A 109 8.22 -8.25 -0.01
CA PRO A 109 8.97 -9.33 0.61
C PRO A 109 10.38 -9.46 0.04
N ASP A 110 11.33 -9.89 0.87
CA ASP A 110 12.74 -10.12 0.48
C ASP A 110 12.91 -11.20 -0.61
N SER A 111 11.87 -12.03 -0.82
CA SER A 111 11.87 -13.10 -1.82
C SER A 111 11.84 -12.61 -3.27
N GLY A 112 11.68 -11.30 -3.50
CA GLY A 112 11.72 -10.70 -4.84
C GLY A 112 10.50 -10.99 -5.70
N SER A 113 9.35 -11.32 -5.10
CA SER A 113 8.07 -11.38 -5.83
C SER A 113 7.53 -9.97 -5.94
N ASP A 114 7.65 -9.37 -7.12
CA ASP A 114 7.31 -7.96 -7.37
C ASP A 114 5.81 -7.66 -7.27
N ASP A 115 4.96 -8.70 -7.17
CA ASP A 115 3.49 -8.63 -7.07
C ASP A 115 2.93 -9.03 -5.70
N ALA A 116 3.80 -9.39 -4.75
CA ALA A 116 3.42 -9.80 -3.41
C ALA A 116 3.59 -8.66 -2.39
N MET A 117 2.71 -8.63 -1.41
CA MET A 117 2.73 -7.68 -0.30
C MET A 117 2.85 -8.44 1.02
N LEU A 118 3.43 -7.80 2.03
CA LEU A 118 3.45 -8.33 3.39
C LEU A 118 2.10 -8.09 4.06
N VAL A 119 1.39 -9.17 4.36
CA VAL A 119 0.01 -9.14 4.82
C VAL A 119 -0.15 -9.99 6.07
N SER A 120 -0.93 -9.53 7.04
CA SER A 120 -1.29 -10.29 8.23
C SER A 120 -2.81 -10.34 8.41
N PHE A 121 -3.28 -11.48 8.91
CA PHE A 121 -4.64 -11.66 9.38
C PHE A 121 -4.70 -11.89 10.90
N GLY A 122 -3.54 -11.88 11.58
CA GLY A 122 -3.38 -12.05 13.02
C GLY A 122 -3.07 -10.69 13.66
N HIS A 123 -4.12 -9.91 13.95
CA HIS A 123 -3.99 -8.62 14.60
C HIS A 123 -5.19 -8.31 15.50
N GLY A 124 -4.97 -7.45 16.50
CA GLY A 124 -6.00 -6.96 17.42
C GLY A 124 -6.69 -5.67 16.98
N ILE A 125 -6.45 -5.20 15.75
CA ILE A 125 -7.03 -3.95 15.23
C ILE A 125 -8.56 -4.05 15.22
N VAL A 126 -9.21 -3.11 15.90
CA VAL A 126 -10.66 -2.94 15.89
C VAL A 126 -10.98 -1.77 14.98
N ALA A 127 -11.83 -1.96 13.99
CA ALA A 127 -12.31 -0.87 13.16
C ALA A 127 -13.17 0.07 14.02
N GLU A 128 -12.72 1.31 14.19
CA GLU A 128 -13.53 2.38 14.77
C GLU A 128 -14.31 3.05 13.64
N GLY A 129 -15.55 2.60 13.39
CA GLY A 129 -16.42 3.17 12.35
C GLY A 129 -17.37 2.18 11.69
N GLU A 130 -18.26 2.71 10.84
CA GLU A 130 -19.21 1.93 10.01
C GLU A 130 -18.60 1.61 8.63
N ALA A 131 -17.30 1.32 8.57
CA ALA A 131 -16.67 0.92 7.31
C ALA A 131 -17.19 -0.47 6.91
N ASP A 132 -18.14 -0.51 5.97
CA ASP A 132 -18.65 -1.77 5.44
C ASP A 132 -17.59 -2.38 4.51
N PRO A 133 -16.98 -3.54 4.88
CA PRO A 133 -16.10 -4.22 3.96
C PRO A 133 -16.87 -4.65 2.70
N PRO A 134 -16.19 -4.82 1.55
CA PRO A 134 -16.79 -5.32 0.33
C PRO A 134 -17.63 -6.57 0.54
N GLU A 135 -18.68 -6.74 -0.26
CA GLU A 135 -19.54 -7.92 -0.19
C GLU A 135 -18.71 -9.22 -0.23
N GLY A 136 -18.93 -10.09 0.75
CA GLY A 136 -18.24 -11.37 0.89
C GLY A 136 -16.89 -11.31 1.61
N GLN A 137 -16.39 -10.13 1.99
CA GLN A 137 -15.20 -10.00 2.84
C GLN A 137 -15.59 -10.13 4.32
N LYS A 138 -15.13 -11.20 4.97
CA LYS A 138 -15.42 -11.51 6.38
C LYS A 138 -14.34 -11.03 7.34
N ARG A 139 -13.13 -10.77 6.82
CA ARG A 139 -11.96 -10.35 7.59
C ARG A 139 -11.28 -9.20 6.89
N VAL A 140 -10.78 -8.23 7.65
CA VAL A 140 -10.01 -7.09 7.13
C VAL A 140 -8.54 -7.35 7.46
N PRO A 141 -7.66 -7.66 6.50
CA PRO A 141 -6.26 -7.90 6.78
C PRO A 141 -5.49 -6.61 7.06
N ALA A 142 -4.42 -6.71 7.84
CA ALA A 142 -3.39 -5.69 7.93
C ALA A 142 -2.40 -5.82 6.77
N VAL A 143 -2.11 -4.71 6.07
CA VAL A 143 -1.11 -4.66 5.00
C VAL A 143 0.03 -3.75 5.42
N LEU A 144 1.26 -4.26 5.33
CA LEU A 144 2.45 -3.52 5.73
C LEU A 144 2.89 -2.55 4.64
N PHE A 145 2.99 -1.30 5.02
CA PHE A 145 3.55 -0.19 4.24
C PHE A 145 4.86 0.29 4.87
N VAL A 146 5.62 1.06 4.10
CA VAL A 146 6.80 1.79 4.58
C VAL A 146 6.55 3.28 4.48
N GLY A 147 7.19 4.02 5.37
CA GLY A 147 7.12 5.48 5.40
C GLY A 147 7.65 6.02 6.71
N ARG A 148 7.12 7.16 7.16
CA ARG A 148 7.58 7.84 8.38
C ARG A 148 6.40 8.27 9.21
N THR A 149 6.30 7.77 10.44
CA THR A 149 5.13 8.07 11.28
C THR A 149 5.20 9.50 11.81
N THR A 150 4.07 10.20 11.73
CA THR A 150 3.85 11.49 12.39
C THR A 150 3.25 11.32 13.80
N GLN A 151 2.76 10.12 14.15
CA GLN A 151 2.09 9.79 15.41
C GLN A 151 2.70 8.55 16.09
N PRO A 152 3.87 8.68 16.73
CA PRO A 152 4.64 7.54 17.24
C PRO A 152 4.08 6.82 18.47
N GLU A 153 3.05 7.37 19.08
CA GLU A 153 2.24 6.77 20.13
C GLU A 153 1.23 5.74 19.57
N THR A 154 0.84 5.86 18.30
CA THR A 154 -0.19 5.03 17.65
C THR A 154 0.40 3.72 17.11
N THR A 155 0.94 2.90 18.01
CA THR A 155 1.42 1.55 17.64
C THR A 155 0.32 0.52 17.60
N VAL A 156 0.50 -0.46 16.72
CA VAL A 156 -0.42 -1.57 16.51
C VAL A 156 0.30 -2.91 16.67
N GLU A 157 -0.37 -3.87 17.28
CA GLU A 157 0.12 -5.24 17.39
C GLU A 157 -0.38 -6.06 16.19
N VAL A 158 0.57 -6.54 15.39
CA VAL A 158 0.32 -7.35 14.21
C VAL A 158 1.37 -8.46 14.16
N GLU A 159 0.91 -9.69 14.00
CA GLU A 159 1.76 -10.89 13.99
C GLU A 159 1.78 -11.52 12.60
N ASP A 160 2.73 -12.40 12.32
CA ASP A 160 2.67 -13.32 11.17
C ASP A 160 2.47 -12.68 9.78
N PHE A 161 3.24 -11.64 9.45
CA PHE A 161 3.26 -11.14 8.06
C PHE A 161 3.72 -12.23 7.11
N VAL A 162 2.88 -12.52 6.12
CA VAL A 162 3.14 -13.46 5.05
C VAL A 162 3.07 -12.76 3.70
N PRO A 163 3.95 -13.12 2.74
CA PRO A 163 3.86 -12.60 1.38
C PRO A 163 2.62 -13.16 0.70
N LEU A 164 1.74 -12.29 0.21
CA LEU A 164 0.55 -12.66 -0.56
C LEU A 164 0.37 -11.73 -1.74
N SER A 165 -0.03 -12.28 -2.89
CA SER A 165 -0.57 -11.51 -4.00
C SER A 165 -1.93 -10.94 -3.65
N LEU A 166 -2.34 -9.86 -4.32
CA LEU A 166 -3.64 -9.24 -4.06
C LEU A 166 -4.83 -10.19 -4.29
N HIS A 167 -4.69 -11.17 -5.19
CA HIS A 167 -5.71 -12.21 -5.40
C HIS A 167 -5.84 -13.12 -4.18
N GLU A 168 -4.72 -13.57 -3.60
CA GLU A 168 -4.71 -14.41 -2.41
C GLU A 168 -5.21 -13.66 -1.17
N VAL A 169 -4.87 -12.37 -1.04
CA VAL A 169 -5.41 -11.52 0.02
C VAL A 169 -6.93 -11.48 -0.04
N ARG A 170 -7.50 -11.21 -1.23
CA ARG A 170 -8.96 -11.20 -1.42
C ARG A 170 -9.59 -12.56 -1.09
N ALA A 171 -8.98 -13.66 -1.55
CA ALA A 171 -9.51 -15.00 -1.28
C ALA A 171 -9.57 -15.29 0.22
N LYS A 172 -8.45 -15.09 0.94
CA LYS A 172 -8.36 -15.30 2.39
C LYS A 172 -9.24 -14.36 3.20
N ALA A 173 -9.45 -13.13 2.72
CA ALA A 173 -10.33 -12.16 3.37
C ALA A 173 -11.81 -12.58 3.31
N GLY A 174 -12.20 -13.47 2.39
CA GLY A 174 -13.55 -14.02 2.29
C GLY A 174 -13.79 -15.33 3.06
N GLU A 175 -12.74 -15.93 3.62
CA GLU A 175 -12.82 -17.15 4.45
C GLU A 175 -13.46 -16.86 5.81
#